data_AF-A0A7V3HL17-F1
#
_entry.id   AF-A0A7V3HL17-F1
#
_cell.length_a   1.000
_cell.length_b   1.000
_cell.length_c   1.000
_cell.angle_alpha   90.00
_cell.angle_beta   90.00
_cell.angle_gamma   90.00
#
_symmetry.space_group_name_H-M   'P 1'
#
loop_
_entity.id
_entity.type
_entity.pdbx_description
1 polymer ?
#
loop_
_entity_poly.entity_id
_entity_poly.type
_entity_poly.pdbx_seq_one_letter_code
_entity_poly.pdbx_strand_id
1 'polypeptide(L)'
;MWKVWLVFLTGLWVFISAFVPGAVAHGGHSIFFGALIAGFSGWAAKARRLEWINLAVGLWFALSGFFLHNLWNNLAVGLIVAVISLIDGVMGEPQS
;
A
#
# COMPACT_ATOMS: atom_id res chain seq x y z
N MET A 1 -4.58 -4.04 15.22
CA MET A 1 -5.66 -3.44 14.40
C MET A 1 -5.29 -2.08 13.82
N TRP A 2 -4.99 -1.06 14.63
CA TRP A 2 -4.69 0.30 14.13
C TRP A 2 -3.54 0.37 13.10
N LYS A 3 -2.52 -0.50 13.21
CA LYS A 3 -1.42 -0.59 12.25
C LYS A 3 -1.88 -0.98 10.83
N VAL A 4 -2.83 -1.92 10.73
CA VAL A 4 -3.41 -2.34 9.45
C VAL A 4 -4.31 -1.24 8.88
N TRP A 5 -4.99 -0.47 9.74
CA TRP A 5 -5.72 0.71 9.30
C TRP A 5 -4.81 1.78 8.69
N LEU A 6 -3.57 1.94 9.19
CA LEU A 6 -2.59 2.82 8.52
C LEU A 6 -2.24 2.33 7.11
N VAL A 7 -1.97 1.03 6.95
CA VAL A 7 -1.68 0.43 5.63
C VAL A 7 -2.89 0.61 4.70
N PHE A 8 -4.09 0.33 5.20
CA PHE A 8 -5.36 0.52 4.49
C PHE A 8 -5.53 1.95 4.00
N LEU A 9 -5.41 2.94 4.90
CA LEU A 9 -5.57 4.36 4.54
C LEU A 9 -4.51 4.80 3.51
N THR A 10 -3.29 4.26 3.61
CA THR A 10 -2.23 4.54 2.65
C THR A 10 -2.55 3.94 1.28
N GLY A 11 -3.00 2.69 1.22
CA GLY A 11 -3.45 2.04 -0.01
C GLY A 11 -4.66 2.74 -0.64
N LEU A 12 -5.63 3.12 0.17
CA LEU A 12 -6.81 3.88 -0.26
C LEU A 12 -6.42 5.23 -0.85
N TRP A 13 -5.49 5.96 -0.21
CA TRP A 13 -4.97 7.19 -0.78
C TRP A 13 -4.29 6.95 -2.13
N VAL A 14 -3.41 5.94 -2.23
CA VAL A 14 -2.74 5.60 -3.51
C VAL A 14 -3.76 5.28 -4.60
N PHE A 15 -4.85 4.59 -4.27
CA PHE A 15 -5.93 4.33 -5.21
C PHE A 15 -6.62 5.63 -5.68
N ILE A 16 -7.02 6.49 -4.74
CA ILE A 16 -7.67 7.77 -5.05
C ILE A 16 -6.73 8.69 -5.85
N SER A 17 -5.43 8.67 -5.55
CA SER A 17 -4.41 9.48 -6.21
C SER A 17 -4.34 9.25 -7.73
N ALA A 18 -4.76 8.05 -8.20
CA ALA A 18 -4.82 7.75 -9.63
C ALA A 18 -5.78 8.68 -10.41
N PHE A 19 -6.74 9.28 -9.71
CA PHE A 19 -7.75 10.19 -10.28
C PHE A 19 -7.44 11.67 -10.00
N VAL A 20 -6.38 11.97 -9.25
CA VAL A 20 -5.98 13.35 -8.92
C VAL A 20 -4.96 13.83 -9.95
N PRO A 21 -5.27 14.88 -10.74
CA PRO A 21 -4.33 15.43 -11.72
C PRO A 21 -2.99 15.82 -11.07
N GLY A 22 -1.88 15.40 -11.68
CA GLY A 22 -0.52 15.70 -11.21
C GLY A 22 0.04 14.72 -10.17
N ALA A 23 -0.77 13.95 -9.46
CA ALA A 23 -0.27 12.98 -8.47
C ALA A 23 0.47 11.80 -9.11
N VAL A 24 0.03 11.34 -10.28
CA VAL A 24 0.62 10.22 -11.05
C VAL A 24 1.88 10.63 -11.81
N ALA A 25 2.03 11.93 -12.13
CA ALA A 25 3.11 12.44 -12.97
C ALA A 25 4.46 12.57 -12.24
N HIS A 26 4.50 12.29 -10.94
CA HIS A 26 5.71 12.34 -10.14
C HIS A 26 6.06 10.97 -9.58
N GLY A 27 7.17 10.39 -10.05
CA GLY A 27 7.74 9.16 -9.48
C GLY A 27 7.98 9.25 -7.97
N GLY A 28 8.23 10.47 -7.45
CA GLY A 28 8.33 10.73 -6.01
C GLY A 28 7.07 10.33 -5.21
N HIS A 29 5.87 10.40 -5.81
CA HIS A 29 4.65 9.92 -5.18
C HIS A 29 4.72 8.40 -4.94
N SER A 30 5.06 7.63 -5.97
CA SER A 30 5.16 6.17 -5.87
C SER A 30 6.28 5.74 -4.92
N ILE A 31 7.42 6.44 -4.93
CA ILE A 31 8.53 6.20 -3.99
C ILE A 31 8.07 6.43 -2.54
N PHE A 32 7.49 7.61 -2.25
CA PHE A 32 7.09 7.98 -0.89
C PHE A 32 6.01 7.05 -0.33
N PHE A 33 4.92 6.85 -1.07
CA PHE A 33 3.82 6.02 -0.60
C PHE A 33 4.17 4.53 -0.63
N GLY A 34 5.01 4.08 -1.56
CA GLY A 34 5.52 2.71 -1.56
C GLY A 34 6.37 2.42 -0.32
N ALA A 35 7.24 3.35 0.08
CA ALA A 35 8.02 3.24 1.31
C ALA A 35 7.13 3.22 2.56
N LEU A 36 6.08 4.05 2.62
CA LEU A 36 5.12 4.03 3.72
C LEU A 36 4.37 2.70 3.82
N ILE A 37 3.87 2.18 2.69
CA ILE A 37 3.19 0.88 2.64
C ILE A 37 4.16 -0.21 3.13
N ALA A 38 5.37 -0.28 2.57
CA ALA A 38 6.36 -1.29 2.95
C ALA A 38 6.73 -1.21 4.45
N GLY A 39 6.92 0.00 4.97
CA GLY A 39 7.25 0.23 6.38
C GLY A 39 6.13 -0.18 7.34
N PHE A 40 4.91 0.28 7.08
CA PHE A 40 3.75 -0.05 7.92
C PHE A 40 3.38 -1.52 7.84
N SER A 41 3.40 -2.11 6.65
CA SER A 41 3.16 -3.53 6.46
C SER A 41 4.24 -4.38 7.10
N GLY A 42 5.52 -4.02 6.98
CA GLY A 42 6.60 -4.72 7.69
C GLY A 42 6.47 -4.67 9.21
N TRP A 43 5.94 -3.57 9.74
CA TRP A 43 5.65 -3.45 11.16
C TRP A 43 4.45 -4.30 11.60
N ALA A 44 3.46 -4.48 10.74
CA ALA A 44 2.27 -5.28 11.00
C ALA A 44 2.47 -6.79 10.71
N ALA A 45 3.39 -7.14 9.80
CA ALA A 45 3.59 -8.48 9.25
C ALA A 45 4.00 -9.55 10.27
N LYS A 46 4.58 -9.15 11.40
CA LYS A 46 4.91 -10.08 12.50
C LYS A 46 3.68 -10.73 13.12
N ALA A 47 2.55 -10.02 13.14
CA ALA A 47 1.32 -10.50 13.74
C ALA A 47 0.29 -10.95 12.70
N ARG A 48 0.47 -10.59 11.42
CA ARG A 48 -0.52 -10.78 10.38
C ARG A 48 0.10 -11.16 9.04
N ARG A 49 -0.16 -12.38 8.60
CA ARG A 49 0.54 -12.99 7.46
C ARG A 49 0.29 -12.28 6.13
N LEU A 50 -0.90 -11.71 5.94
CA LEU A 50 -1.27 -11.03 4.69
C LEU A 50 -0.48 -9.73 4.45
N GLU A 51 0.02 -9.11 5.51
CA GLU A 51 0.83 -7.89 5.41
C GLU A 51 2.19 -8.12 4.74
N TRP A 52 2.68 -9.36 4.66
CA TRP A 52 3.85 -9.68 3.83
C TRP A 52 3.60 -9.41 2.34
N ILE A 53 2.36 -9.58 1.88
CA ILE A 53 1.97 -9.27 0.51
C ILE A 53 1.99 -7.75 0.31
N ASN A 54 1.37 -7.01 1.23
CA ASN A 54 1.39 -5.54 1.18
C ASN A 54 2.81 -4.98 1.25
N LEU A 55 3.71 -5.60 2.02
CA LEU A 55 5.12 -5.24 2.04
C LEU A 55 5.76 -5.39 0.65
N ALA A 56 5.58 -6.54 0.00
CA ALA A 56 6.12 -6.77 -1.33
C ALA A 56 5.53 -5.79 -2.36
N VAL A 57 4.22 -5.52 -2.27
CA VAL A 57 3.52 -4.57 -3.13
C VAL A 57 3.99 -3.12 -2.89
N GLY A 58 4.26 -2.74 -1.63
CA GLY A 58 4.84 -1.45 -1.27
C GLY A 58 6.25 -1.26 -1.81
N LEU A 59 7.10 -2.29 -1.71
CA LEU A 59 8.44 -2.29 -2.30
C LEU A 59 8.38 -2.17 -3.83
N TRP A 60 7.50 -2.94 -4.48
CA TRP A 60 7.24 -2.81 -5.91
C TRP A 60 6.84 -1.37 -6.25
N PHE A 61 5.89 -0.80 -5.51
CA PHE A 61 5.41 0.54 -5.80
C PHE A 61 6.52 1.59 -5.66
N ALA A 62 7.36 1.47 -4.63
CA ALA A 62 8.50 2.36 -4.44
C ALA A 62 9.49 2.27 -5.62
N LEU A 63 9.83 1.05 -6.04
CA LEU A 63 10.74 0.81 -7.17
C LEU A 63 10.14 1.27 -8.50
N SER A 64 8.84 1.07 -8.68
CA SER A 64 8.13 1.47 -9.89
C SER A 64 8.16 2.99 -10.10
N GLY A 65 8.34 3.78 -9.04
CA GLY A 65 8.49 5.23 -9.12
C GLY A 65 9.76 5.71 -9.84
N PHE A 66 10.68 4.81 -10.22
CA PHE A 66 11.85 5.16 -11.05
C PHE A 66 11.63 4.98 -12.56
N PHE A 67 10.63 4.18 -12.98
CA PHE A 67 10.49 3.79 -14.39
C PHE A 67 9.04 3.62 -14.88
N LEU A 68 8.06 3.50 -13.98
CA LEU A 68 6.66 3.19 -14.27
C LEU A 68 5.74 4.28 -13.71
N HIS A 69 5.75 5.43 -14.38
CA HIS A 69 4.97 6.62 -13.98
C HIS A 69 3.59 6.59 -14.64
N ASN A 70 2.78 5.58 -14.34
CA ASN A 70 1.48 5.42 -14.99
C ASN A 70 0.33 5.24 -13.98
N LEU A 71 -0.87 5.63 -14.39
CA LEU A 71 -2.06 5.62 -13.54
C LEU A 71 -2.46 4.20 -13.13
N TRP A 72 -2.25 3.23 -14.02
CA TRP A 72 -2.67 1.84 -13.84
C TRP A 72 -1.89 1.17 -12.70
N ASN A 73 -0.63 1.54 -12.52
CA ASN A 73 0.20 1.08 -11.43
C ASN A 73 -0.29 1.63 -10.08
N ASN A 74 -0.58 2.94 -9.99
CA ASN A 74 -1.18 3.52 -8.77
C ASN A 74 -2.54 2.88 -8.46
N LEU A 75 -3.39 2.72 -9.48
CA LEU A 75 -4.71 2.11 -9.32
C LEU A 75 -4.62 0.67 -8.79
N ALA A 76 -3.79 -0.17 -9.44
CA ALA A 76 -3.65 -1.56 -9.07
C ALA A 76 -3.04 -1.73 -7.66
N VAL A 77 -1.93 -1.03 -7.39
CA VAL A 77 -1.26 -1.09 -6.08
C VAL A 77 -2.20 -0.61 -4.98
N GLY A 78 -2.83 0.55 -5.15
CA GLY A 78 -3.72 1.13 -4.15
C GLY A 78 -4.89 0.21 -3.83
N LEU A 79 -5.50 -0.39 -4.87
CA LEU A 79 -6.60 -1.34 -4.70
C LEU A 79 -6.15 -2.62 -3.97
N ILE A 80 -5.04 -3.22 -4.39
CA ILE A 80 -4.51 -4.45 -3.78
C ILE A 80 -4.24 -4.21 -2.29
N VAL A 81 -3.52 -3.13 -1.96
CA VAL A 81 -3.16 -2.81 -0.59
C VAL A 81 -4.39 -2.54 0.27
N ALA A 82 -5.36 -1.77 -0.24
CA ALA A 82 -6.59 -1.48 0.47
C ALA A 82 -7.42 -2.76 0.72
N VAL A 83 -7.59 -3.62 -0.29
CA VAL A 83 -8.37 -4.87 -0.15
C VAL A 83 -7.71 -5.83 0.83
N ILE A 84 -6.40 -6.05 0.72
CA ILE A 84 -5.68 -6.95 1.62
C ILE A 84 -5.75 -6.43 3.06
N SER A 85 -5.51 -5.14 3.26
CA SER A 85 -5.58 -4.53 4.59
C SER A 85 -7.01 -4.56 5.16
N LEU A 86 -8.04 -4.47 4.31
CA LEU A 86 -9.43 -4.59 4.74
C LEU A 86 -9.75 -6.03 5.17
N ILE A 87 -9.36 -7.02 4.37
CA ILE A 87 -9.53 -8.45 4.70
C ILE A 87 -8.85 -8.74 6.04
N ASP A 88 -7.59 -8.32 6.19
CA ASP A 88 -6.80 -8.56 7.39
C ASP A 88 -7.33 -7.74 8.59
N GLY A 89 -7.86 -6.54 8.34
CA GLY A 89 -8.52 -5.68 9.32
C GLY A 89 -9.80 -6.28 9.88
N VAL A 90 -10.63 -6.87 9.02
CA VAL A 90 -11.92 -7.48 9.36
C VAL A 90 -11.75 -8.91 9.92
N MET A 91 -10.85 -9.71 9.35
CA MET A 91 -10.61 -11.11 9.77
C MET A 91 -9.63 -11.25 10.95
N GLY A 92 -8.94 -10.18 11.32
CA GLY A 92 -7.83 -10.28 12.27
C GLY A 92 -8.27 -10.39 13.72
N GLU A 93 -8.57 -11.61 14.18
CA GLU A 93 -8.35 -12.01 15.57
C GLU A 93 -6.84 -11.90 15.91
N PRO A 94 -6.47 -11.36 17.07
CA PRO A 94 -5.08 -11.37 17.50
C PRO A 94 -4.69 -12.80 17.88
N GLN A 95 -3.85 -13.45 17.07
CA GLN A 95 -3.13 -14.62 17.57
C GLN A 95 -2.08 -14.11 18.56
N SER A 96 -2.30 -14.52 19.80
CA SER A 96 -1.54 -14.25 21.03
C SER A 96 -0.04 -14.51 20.90
#